data_AF-A0A429S7N4-F1
#
_entry.id   AF-A0A429S7N4-F1
#
_cell.length_a   1.000
_cell.length_b   1.000
_cell.length_c   1.000
_cell.angle_alpha   90.00
_cell.angle_beta   90.00
_cell.angle_gamma   90.00
#
_symmetry.space_group_name_H-M   'P 1'
#
loop_
_entity.id
_entity.type
_entity.pdbx_description
1 polymer ?
#
loop_
_entity_poly.entity_id
_entity_poly.type
_entity_poly.pdbx_seq_one_letter_code
_entity_poly.pdbx_strand_id
1 'polypeptide(L)'
;RPHAPVSAPLRWDELDSAEPRDFDITTMPARYAELGDLHADMDDHAFTLEAALELAGRQEHDEGLGDMPYPPDYPKMPGEPKRVQPSRAKKSGPAGASAEEPQQD
;
A
#
# COMPACT_ATOMS: atom_id res chain seq x y z
N ARG A 1 8.92 -11.10 18.70
CA ARG A 1 10.37 -10.81 18.65
C ARG A 1 10.82 -10.45 20.05
N PRO A 2 11.96 -10.95 20.56
CA PRO A 2 12.55 -10.38 21.78
C PRO A 2 12.87 -8.90 21.47
N HIS A 3 12.47 -7.97 22.34
CA HIS A 3 12.54 -6.48 22.26
C HIS A 3 11.18 -5.76 22.32
N ALA A 4 10.05 -6.40 21.96
CA ALA A 4 8.72 -5.77 22.00
C ALA A 4 8.67 -4.35 21.37
N PRO A 5 9.08 -4.18 20.09
CA PRO A 5 9.17 -2.87 19.46
C PRO A 5 7.81 -2.19 19.29
N VAL A 6 7.82 -0.87 19.26
CA VAL A 6 6.63 -0.05 19.02
C VAL A 6 6.79 0.73 17.71
N SER A 7 5.72 0.80 16.91
CA SER A 7 5.64 1.71 15.77
C SER A 7 5.41 3.13 16.29
N ALA A 8 6.50 3.83 16.62
CA ALA A 8 6.44 5.15 17.24
C ALA A 8 6.13 6.26 16.22
N PRO A 9 5.16 7.16 16.50
CA PRO A 9 5.04 8.43 15.80
C PRO A 9 6.30 9.28 15.97
N LEU A 10 6.72 9.92 14.88
CA LEU A 10 7.90 10.77 14.81
C LEU A 10 7.54 12.14 14.23
N ARG A 11 8.28 13.16 14.62
CA ARG A 11 8.41 14.42 13.90
C ARG A 11 9.30 14.22 12.67
N TRP A 12 9.19 15.12 11.70
CA TRP A 12 10.00 15.04 10.48
C TRP A 12 11.49 15.30 10.73
N ASP A 13 11.84 16.10 11.73
CA ASP A 13 13.22 16.49 12.05
C ASP A 13 14.04 15.38 12.73
N GLU A 14 13.40 14.37 13.34
CA GLU A 14 14.10 13.24 13.95
C GLU A 14 14.34 12.06 12.99
N LEU A 15 13.68 12.03 11.83
CA LEU A 15 13.66 10.89 10.91
C LEU A 15 15.06 10.43 10.46
N ASP A 16 15.98 11.36 10.25
CA ASP A 16 17.35 11.05 9.80
C ASP A 16 18.19 10.32 10.87
N SER A 17 17.77 10.42 12.14
CA SER A 17 18.54 9.91 13.29
C SER A 17 17.84 8.79 14.05
N ALA A 18 16.53 8.59 13.83
CA ALA A 18 15.73 7.63 14.56
C ALA A 18 16.04 6.19 14.13
N GLU A 19 16.34 5.31 15.09
CA GLU A 19 16.45 3.88 14.84
C GLU A 19 15.19 3.15 15.35
N PRO A 20 14.63 2.16 14.62
CA PRO A 20 13.48 1.39 15.10
C PRO A 20 13.68 0.68 16.45
N ARG A 21 14.92 0.51 16.90
CA ARG A 21 15.26 -0.09 18.20
C ARG A 21 15.21 0.90 19.36
N ASP A 22 15.11 2.20 19.10
CA ASP A 22 14.96 3.21 20.15
C ASP A 22 13.56 3.16 20.79
N PHE A 23 12.61 2.51 20.10
CA PHE A 23 11.20 2.51 20.45
C PHE A 23 10.70 1.12 20.83
N ASP A 24 10.39 0.94 22.12
CA ASP A 24 9.77 -0.26 22.65
C ASP A 24 8.74 0.08 23.74
N ILE A 25 8.09 -0.95 24.27
CA ILE A 25 7.05 -0.80 25.31
C ILE A 25 7.56 -0.14 26.61
N THR A 26 8.87 -0.11 26.83
CA THR A 26 9.51 0.49 28.02
C THR A 26 9.94 1.94 27.79
N THR A 27 10.33 2.31 26.57
CA THR A 27 10.76 3.68 26.23
C THR A 27 9.59 4.61 25.86
N MET A 28 8.55 4.07 25.23
CA MET A 28 7.43 4.87 24.72
C MET A 28 6.62 5.66 25.75
N PRO A 29 6.34 5.16 26.97
CA PRO A 29 5.60 5.94 27.97
C PRO A 29 6.28 7.26 28.36
N ALA A 30 7.60 7.25 28.52
CA ALA A 30 8.37 8.46 28.83
C ALA A 30 8.34 9.46 27.67
N ARG A 31 8.52 8.96 26.44
CA ARG A 31 8.45 9.78 25.23
C ARG A 31 7.09 10.43 25.04
N TYR A 32 6.00 9.69 25.24
CA TYR A 32 4.65 10.24 25.13
C TYR A 32 4.38 11.31 26.20
N ALA A 33 4.88 11.12 27.42
CA ALA A 33 4.77 12.13 28.48
C ALA A 33 5.54 13.42 28.14
N GLU A 34 6.66 13.32 27.43
CA GLU A 34 7.48 14.46 27.01
C GLU A 34 6.91 15.18 25.79
N LEU A 35 6.52 14.44 24.76
CA LEU A 35 6.16 15.00 23.45
C LEU A 35 4.66 15.12 23.21
N GLY A 36 3.85 14.40 23.98
CA GLY A 36 2.42 14.26 23.75
C GLY A 36 2.09 13.39 22.53
N ASP A 37 0.88 13.58 22.00
CA ASP A 37 0.45 12.96 20.75
C ASP A 37 0.93 13.80 19.56
N LEU A 38 1.86 13.24 18.78
CA LEU A 38 2.42 13.89 17.59
C LEU A 38 1.47 13.88 16.39
N HIS A 39 0.38 13.13 16.44
CA HIS A 39 -0.65 13.11 15.39
C HIS A 39 -1.94 13.82 15.83
N ALA A 40 -1.89 14.61 16.92
CA ALA A 40 -3.09 15.22 17.50
C ALA A 40 -3.92 16.07 16.51
N ASP A 41 -3.28 16.63 15.49
CA ASP A 41 -3.89 17.49 14.46
C ASP A 41 -4.21 16.77 13.14
N MET A 42 -3.93 15.46 13.05
CA MET A 42 -4.06 14.70 11.79
C MET A 42 -5.51 14.67 11.29
N ASP A 43 -6.48 14.55 12.20
CA ASP A 43 -7.90 14.51 11.85
C ASP A 43 -8.51 15.90 11.60
N ASP A 44 -7.83 16.97 11.99
CA ASP A 44 -8.29 18.36 11.81
C ASP A 44 -8.12 18.85 10.37
N HIS A 45 -7.29 18.17 9.58
CA HIS A 45 -6.89 18.61 8.24
C HIS A 45 -7.24 17.56 7.18
N ALA A 46 -8.30 17.83 6.41
CA ALA A 46 -8.64 17.04 5.24
C ALA A 46 -7.91 17.56 3.98
N PHE A 47 -7.28 16.64 3.24
CA PHE A 47 -6.65 16.93 1.96
C PHE A 47 -7.29 16.15 0.83
N THR A 48 -7.06 16.62 -0.39
CA THR A 48 -7.65 16.08 -1.61
C THR A 48 -6.65 15.18 -2.34
N LEU A 49 -7.12 14.27 -3.22
CA LEU A 49 -6.27 13.27 -3.90
C LEU A 49 -5.82 13.70 -5.31
N GLU A 50 -6.25 14.86 -5.79
CA GLU A 50 -6.09 15.35 -7.17
C GLU A 50 -4.63 15.35 -7.59
N ALA A 51 -3.71 15.86 -6.77
CA ALA A 51 -2.29 15.88 -7.10
C ALA A 51 -1.71 14.47 -7.31
N ALA A 52 -2.16 13.48 -6.53
CA ALA A 52 -1.73 12.09 -6.68
C ALA A 52 -2.36 11.45 -7.94
N LEU A 53 -3.62 11.75 -8.24
CA LEU A 53 -4.32 11.26 -9.44
C LEU A 53 -3.73 11.86 -10.73
N GLU A 54 -3.39 13.15 -10.72
CA GLU A 54 -2.69 13.83 -11.82
C GLU A 54 -1.29 13.24 -12.06
N LEU A 55 -0.55 12.96 -10.98
CA LEU A 55 0.74 12.28 -11.07
C LEU A 55 0.57 10.88 -11.69
N ALA A 56 -0.39 10.09 -11.22
CA ALA A 56 -0.65 8.74 -11.74
C ALA A 56 -1.02 8.77 -13.24
N GLY A 57 -1.92 9.66 -13.65
CA GLY A 57 -2.30 9.81 -15.06
C GLY A 57 -1.13 10.24 -15.95
N ARG A 58 -0.25 11.12 -15.45
CA ARG A 58 0.98 11.50 -16.16
C ARG A 58 1.94 10.32 -16.30
N GLN A 59 2.16 9.56 -15.23
CA GLN A 59 3.03 8.39 -15.25
C GLN A 59 2.51 7.29 -16.20
N GLU A 60 1.20 7.09 -16.26
CA GLU A 60 0.59 6.16 -17.23
C GLU A 60 0.77 6.65 -18.67
N HIS A 61 0.50 7.93 -18.95
CA HIS A 61 0.55 8.49 -20.31
C HIS A 61 1.98 8.70 -20.82
N ASP A 62 2.87 9.29 -20.02
CA ASP A 62 4.21 9.73 -20.43
C ASP A 62 5.27 8.64 -20.22
N GLU A 63 5.16 7.88 -19.12
CA GLU A 63 6.18 6.89 -18.71
C GLU A 63 5.72 5.44 -18.92
N GLY A 64 4.45 5.21 -19.25
CA GLY A 64 3.86 3.87 -19.39
C GLY A 64 3.76 3.10 -18.07
N LEU A 65 3.85 3.80 -16.92
CA LEU A 65 3.80 3.22 -15.59
C LEU A 65 2.35 3.14 -15.09
N GLY A 66 1.64 2.09 -15.53
CA GLY A 66 0.28 1.78 -15.10
C GLY A 66 0.22 0.98 -13.78
N ASP A 67 -0.86 0.20 -13.61
CA ASP A 67 -1.15 -0.54 -12.38
C ASP A 67 -0.03 -1.52 -11.96
N MET A 68 0.17 -1.64 -10.65
CA MET A 68 1.15 -2.56 -10.06
C MET A 68 0.52 -3.92 -9.77
N PRO A 69 1.30 -5.02 -9.81
CA PRO A 69 0.77 -6.32 -9.43
C PRO A 69 0.35 -6.33 -7.96
N TYR A 70 -0.86 -6.82 -7.72
CA TYR A 70 -1.34 -7.08 -6.36
C TYR A 70 -0.56 -8.23 -5.72
N PRO A 71 -0.55 -8.35 -4.38
CA PRO A 71 0.04 -9.50 -3.69
C PRO A 71 -0.52 -10.84 -4.23
N PRO A 72 0.29 -11.92 -4.28
CA PRO A 72 -0.08 -13.17 -4.95
C PRO A 72 -1.41 -13.77 -4.49
N ASP A 73 -1.71 -13.66 -3.19
CA ASP A 73 -2.88 -14.26 -2.57
C ASP A 73 -4.04 -13.27 -2.37
N TYR A 74 -3.95 -12.06 -2.95
CA TYR A 74 -4.99 -11.04 -2.78
C TYR A 74 -6.23 -11.38 -3.62
N PRO A 75 -7.40 -11.61 -3.00
CA PRO A 75 -8.58 -12.05 -3.72
C PRO A 75 -9.03 -10.99 -4.73
N LYS A 76 -9.67 -11.46 -5.81
CA LYS A 76 -10.37 -10.59 -6.77
C LYS A 76 -11.85 -10.60 -6.47
N MET A 77 -12.47 -9.43 -6.55
CA MET A 77 -13.91 -9.33 -6.40
C MET A 77 -14.62 -9.68 -7.72
N PRO A 78 -15.83 -10.27 -7.69
CA PRO A 78 -16.64 -10.44 -8.89
C PRO A 78 -16.84 -9.09 -9.61
N GLY A 79 -16.58 -9.04 -10.91
CA GLY A 79 -16.69 -7.82 -11.72
C GLY A 79 -15.48 -6.89 -11.68
N GLU A 80 -14.43 -7.22 -10.93
CA GLU A 80 -13.20 -6.43 -10.92
C GLU A 80 -12.44 -6.52 -12.27
N PRO A 81 -11.86 -5.41 -12.76
CA PRO A 81 -11.00 -5.40 -13.94
C PRO A 81 -9.78 -6.34 -13.85
N LYS A 82 -9.16 -6.60 -15.00
CA LYS A 82 -7.97 -7.46 -15.07
C LYS A 82 -6.73 -6.72 -14.52
N ARG A 83 -6.34 -7.06 -13.29
CA ARG A 83 -5.06 -6.64 -12.68
C ARG A 83 -3.83 -7.04 -13.49
N VAL A 84 -2.79 -6.21 -13.44
CA VAL A 84 -1.45 -6.53 -13.97
C VAL A 84 -0.89 -7.74 -13.23
N GLN A 85 -0.26 -8.65 -13.97
CA GLN A 85 0.40 -9.81 -13.38
C GLN A 85 1.80 -9.43 -12.94
N PRO A 86 2.31 -9.94 -11.80
CA PRO A 86 3.72 -9.78 -11.47
C PRO A 86 4.54 -10.31 -12.64
N SER A 87 5.52 -9.52 -13.10
CA SER A 87 6.26 -9.76 -14.34
C SER A 87 6.75 -11.21 -14.40
N ARG A 88 6.09 -12.03 -15.22
CA ARG A 88 6.63 -13.30 -15.68
C ARG A 88 6.85 -13.14 -17.16
N ALA A 89 8.09 -13.35 -17.62
CA ALA A 89 8.33 -13.77 -18.99
C ALA A 89 7.55 -15.08 -19.22
N LYS A 90 6.31 -14.98 -19.67
CA LYS A 90 5.49 -16.12 -20.12
C LYS A 90 5.35 -15.99 -21.62
N LYS A 91 5.96 -16.95 -22.34
CA LYS A 91 5.74 -17.17 -23.78
C LYS A 91 4.23 -17.24 -24.04
N SER A 92 3.78 -16.53 -25.06
CA SER A 92 2.41 -16.53 -25.58
C SER A 92 1.97 -17.95 -25.97
N GLY A 93 0.89 -18.43 -25.35
CA GLY A 93 0.06 -19.55 -25.85
C GLY A 93 -1.33 -19.00 -26.23
N PRO A 94 -1.98 -19.53 -27.27
CA PRO A 94 -3.06 -18.84 -27.96
C PRO A 94 -4.37 -18.82 -27.16
N ALA A 95 -5.15 -17.79 -27.45
CA ALA A 95 -6.48 -17.53 -26.92
C ALA A 95 -7.53 -18.50 -27.46
N GLY A 96 -8.55 -18.79 -26.64
CA GLY A 96 -9.88 -19.17 -27.11
C GLY A 96 -10.41 -20.48 -26.55
N ALA A 97 -11.45 -20.39 -25.71
CA ALA A 97 -12.76 -21.02 -25.94
C ALA A 97 -13.65 -20.77 -24.71
N SER A 98 -14.72 -20.00 -24.92
CA SER A 98 -15.85 -19.84 -24.02
C SER A 98 -16.51 -21.21 -23.78
N ALA A 99 -16.82 -21.54 -22.52
CA ALA A 99 -17.60 -22.72 -22.19
C ALA A 99 -19.09 -22.33 -22.07
N GLU A 100 -19.89 -22.85 -22.99
CA GLU A 100 -21.35 -22.86 -22.94
C GLU A 100 -21.80 -24.03 -22.04
N GLU A 101 -22.69 -23.76 -21.08
CA GLU A 101 -23.27 -24.75 -20.15
C GLU A 101 -24.28 -25.68 -20.88
N PRO A 102 -24.29 -27.00 -20.60
CA PRO A 102 -25.33 -27.86 -21.14
C PRO A 102 -26.58 -27.85 -20.24
N GLN A 103 -27.69 -27.38 -20.81
CA GLN A 103 -29.05 -27.57 -20.28
C GLN A 103 -29.43 -29.06 -20.40
N GLN A 104 -29.91 -29.63 -19.29
CA GLN A 104 -30.45 -30.99 -19.21
C GLN A 104 -31.88 -31.04 -19.79
N ASP A 105 -32.14 -32.03 -20.64
CA ASP A 105 -33.40 -32.82 -20.72
C ASP A 105 -33.11 -34.16 -21.43
#